data_AF-A0A5A7SWT6-F1
#
_entry.id   AF-A0A5A7SWT6-F1
#
_cell.length_a   1.000
_cell.length_b   1.000
_cell.length_c   1.000
_cell.angle_alpha   90.00
_cell.angle_beta   90.00
_cell.angle_gamma   90.00
#
_symmetry.space_group_name_H-M   'P 1'
#
loop_
_entity.id
_entity.type
_entity.pdbx_description
1 polymer ?
#
loop_
_entity_poly.entity_id
_entity_poly.type
_entity_poly.pdbx_seq_one_letter_code
_entity_poly.pdbx_strand_id
1 'polypeptide(L)'
;MNSSIVQLLAFKKLNGDNYAAWKSNLNTILVVDDLRFILAEECPQTPASNANRASREAYDRWIKVNEKACVYILASMSDVLAKKHESLATTKEIMDSLKGMFGQLEWSLRHEEIKYIYTKHMKEGTSVREHVLDMMMHFNIAE
;
A
#
# COMPACT_ATOMS: atom_id res chain seq x y z
N MET A 1 -2.26 -10.88 -18.88
CA MET A 1 -1.99 -10.67 -17.44
C MET A 1 -1.33 -11.95 -16.94
N ASN A 2 -0.14 -11.87 -16.32
CA ASN A 2 0.57 -13.07 -15.86
C ASN A 2 -0.25 -13.78 -14.77
N SER A 3 -0.41 -15.11 -14.88
CA SER A 3 -1.23 -15.90 -13.95
C SER A 3 -0.81 -15.70 -12.48
N SER A 4 0.48 -15.53 -12.22
CA SER A 4 1.04 -15.27 -10.88
C SER A 4 0.63 -13.92 -10.29
N ILE A 5 0.50 -12.87 -11.11
CA ILE A 5 0.05 -11.55 -10.62
C ILE A 5 -1.42 -11.62 -10.20
N VAL A 6 -2.27 -12.29 -10.98
CA VAL A 6 -3.69 -12.47 -10.64
C VAL A 6 -3.85 -13.21 -9.32
N GLN A 7 -3.05 -14.25 -9.09
CA GLN A 7 -3.04 -14.98 -7.82
C GLN A 7 -2.57 -14.10 -6.64
N LEU A 8 -1.53 -13.30 -6.83
CA LEU A 8 -1.03 -12.38 -5.80
C LEU A 8 -2.05 -11.29 -5.45
N LEU A 9 -2.79 -10.77 -6.45
CA LEU A 9 -3.85 -9.80 -6.23
C LEU A 9 -5.02 -10.41 -5.43
N ALA A 10 -5.36 -11.67 -5.69
CA ALA A 10 -6.41 -12.37 -4.94
C ALA A 10 -5.94 -12.82 -3.54
N PHE A 11 -4.63 -12.94 -3.32
CA PHE A 11 -4.06 -13.40 -2.06
C PHE A 11 -4.10 -12.31 -0.99
N LYS A 12 -4.74 -12.61 0.14
CA LYS A 12 -4.86 -11.70 1.31
C LYS A 12 -5.32 -10.29 0.91
N LYS A 13 -6.48 -10.22 0.24
CA LYS A 13 -7.14 -8.95 -0.09
C LYS A 13 -7.22 -8.02 1.12
N LEU A 14 -7.11 -6.72 0.89
CA LEU A 14 -7.28 -5.71 1.94
C LEU A 14 -8.67 -5.84 2.57
N ASN A 15 -8.71 -6.05 3.89
CA ASN A 15 -9.95 -6.22 4.65
C ASN A 15 -10.05 -5.30 5.87
N GLY A 16 -9.04 -4.48 6.13
CA GLY A 16 -9.00 -3.48 7.20
C GLY A 16 -7.78 -3.64 8.09
N ASP A 17 -7.60 -4.83 8.66
CA ASP A 17 -6.57 -5.09 9.67
C ASP A 17 -5.19 -5.39 9.06
N ASN A 18 -5.16 -5.77 7.78
CA ASN A 18 -3.96 -6.21 7.09
C ASN A 18 -3.30 -5.13 6.21
N TYR A 19 -3.58 -3.84 6.44
CA TYR A 19 -3.16 -2.75 5.55
C TYR A 19 -1.64 -2.72 5.28
N ALA A 20 -0.80 -2.84 6.32
CA ALA A 20 0.66 -2.82 6.16
C ALA A 20 1.16 -3.98 5.28
N ALA A 21 0.70 -5.20 5.56
CA ALA A 21 1.06 -6.39 4.79
C ALA A 21 0.53 -6.31 3.34
N TRP A 22 -0.72 -5.88 3.17
CA TRP A 22 -1.33 -5.67 1.85
C TRP A 22 -0.55 -4.64 1.03
N LYS A 23 -0.18 -3.51 1.64
CA LYS A 23 0.58 -2.44 0.98
C LYS A 23 1.96 -2.93 0.52
N SER A 24 2.63 -3.76 1.31
CA SER A 24 3.90 -4.39 0.94
C SER A 24 3.75 -5.33 -0.28
N ASN A 25 2.71 -6.17 -0.27
CA ASN A 25 2.39 -7.05 -1.41
C ASN A 25 2.07 -6.25 -2.67
N LEU A 26 1.24 -5.22 -2.57
CA LEU A 26 0.92 -4.34 -3.68
C LEU A 26 2.17 -3.67 -4.25
N ASN A 27 3.04 -3.11 -3.40
CA ASN A 27 4.29 -2.51 -3.84
C ASN A 27 5.17 -3.50 -4.63
N THR A 28 5.22 -4.76 -4.20
CA THR A 28 5.95 -5.81 -4.93
C THR A 28 5.36 -6.03 -6.32
N ILE A 29 4.03 -6.12 -6.43
CA ILE A 29 3.34 -6.27 -7.72
C ILE A 29 3.63 -5.08 -8.64
N LEU A 30 3.56 -3.85 -8.12
CA LEU A 30 3.82 -2.64 -8.90
C LEU A 30 5.29 -2.53 -9.34
N VAL A 31 6.25 -3.02 -8.55
CA VAL A 31 7.67 -3.07 -8.96
C VAL A 31 7.87 -4.10 -10.08
N VAL A 32 7.29 -5.30 -9.94
CA VAL A 32 7.41 -6.37 -10.94
C VAL A 32 6.90 -5.95 -12.32
N ASP A 33 5.90 -5.07 -12.35
CA ASP A 33 5.21 -4.65 -13.56
C ASP A 33 5.57 -3.21 -14.00
N ASP A 34 6.60 -2.62 -13.37
CA ASP A 34 7.15 -1.28 -13.64
C ASP A 34 6.14 -0.13 -13.55
N LEU A 35 5.27 -0.18 -12.54
CA LEU A 35 4.18 0.79 -12.31
C LEU A 35 4.40 1.67 -11.07
N ARG A 36 5.46 1.45 -10.29
CA ARG A 36 5.66 2.10 -8.98
C ARG A 36 5.69 3.62 -9.06
N PHE A 37 6.17 4.19 -10.17
CA PHE A 37 6.29 5.64 -10.34
C PHE A 37 4.94 6.38 -10.27
N ILE A 38 3.84 5.70 -10.65
CA ILE A 38 2.47 6.26 -10.62
C ILE A 38 2.01 6.62 -9.20
N LEU A 39 2.64 6.05 -8.16
CA LEU A 39 2.34 6.40 -6.77
C LEU A 39 2.95 7.74 -6.34
N ALA A 40 4.01 8.19 -7.02
CA ALA A 40 4.75 9.40 -6.66
C ALA A 40 4.43 10.57 -7.58
N GLU A 41 4.30 10.30 -8.87
CA GLU A 41 4.05 11.34 -9.88
C GLU A 41 2.68 11.99 -9.71
N GLU A 42 2.61 13.26 -10.12
CA GLU A 42 1.34 13.96 -10.23
C GLU A 42 0.63 13.58 -11.53
N CYS A 43 -0.70 13.62 -11.50
CA CYS A 43 -1.50 13.42 -12.69
C CYS A 43 -1.13 14.48 -13.74
N PRO A 44 -0.74 14.08 -14.96
CA PRO A 44 -0.41 15.03 -16.00
C PRO A 44 -1.66 15.84 -16.38
N GLN A 45 -1.46 17.11 -16.71
CA GLN A 45 -2.54 17.97 -17.18
C GLN A 45 -3.04 17.50 -18.54
N THR A 46 -4.35 17.54 -18.74
CA THR A 46 -4.96 17.22 -20.03
C THR A 46 -4.35 18.10 -21.12
N PRO A 47 -3.79 17.51 -22.20
CA PRO A 47 -3.19 18.28 -23.27
C PRO A 47 -4.19 19.22 -23.94
N ALA A 48 -3.77 20.45 -24.23
CA ALA A 48 -4.56 21.38 -25.02
C ALA A 48 -4.81 20.85 -26.45
N SER A 49 -5.85 21.36 -27.12
CA SER A 49 -6.19 20.94 -28.49
C SER A 49 -5.05 21.19 -29.48
N ASN A 50 -4.24 22.22 -29.26
CA ASN A 50 -3.05 22.55 -30.05
C ASN A 50 -1.76 21.86 -29.58
N ALA A 51 -1.82 20.99 -28.56
CA ALA A 51 -0.65 20.28 -28.07
C ALA A 51 0.00 19.44 -29.18
N ASN A 52 1.33 19.35 -29.15
CA ASN A 52 2.04 18.52 -30.11
C ASN A 52 1.71 17.03 -29.90
N ARG A 53 1.96 16.22 -30.93
CA ARG A 53 1.67 14.79 -30.92
C ARG A 53 2.38 14.05 -29.77
N ALA A 54 3.64 14.38 -29.50
CA ALA A 54 4.43 13.72 -28.46
C ALA A 54 3.84 13.94 -27.05
N SER A 55 3.36 15.15 -26.74
CA SER A 55 2.70 15.47 -25.48
C SER A 55 1.40 14.70 -25.28
N ARG A 56 0.59 14.55 -26.34
CA ARG A 56 -0.63 13.72 -26.28
C ARG A 56 -0.30 12.25 -26.08
N GLU A 57 0.67 11.73 -26.84
CA GLU A 57 1.11 10.33 -26.70
C GLU A 57 1.67 10.03 -25.30
N ALA A 58 2.39 10.97 -24.68
CA ALA A 58 2.88 10.82 -23.31
C ALA A 58 1.72 10.78 -22.30
N TYR A 59 0.73 11.66 -22.44
CA TYR A 59 -0.47 11.66 -21.60
C TYR A 59 -1.26 10.36 -21.73
N ASP A 60 -1.52 9.90 -22.96
CA ASP A 60 -2.27 8.67 -23.22
C ASP A 60 -1.55 7.44 -22.64
N ARG A 61 -0.21 7.40 -22.76
CA ARG A 61 0.61 6.35 -22.13
C ARG A 61 0.48 6.38 -20.62
N TRP A 62 0.54 7.57 -20.01
CA TRP A 62 0.39 7.75 -18.56
C TRP A 62 -0.99 7.29 -18.08
N ILE A 63 -2.08 7.67 -18.77
CA ILE A 63 -3.44 7.25 -18.43
C ILE A 63 -3.54 5.72 -18.45
N LYS A 64 -3.01 5.08 -19.50
CA LYS A 64 -3.06 3.62 -19.64
C LYS A 64 -2.34 2.88 -18.50
N VAL A 65 -1.18 3.38 -18.06
CA VAL A 65 -0.46 2.75 -16.94
C VAL A 65 -1.15 3.04 -15.59
N ASN A 66 -1.73 4.22 -15.43
CA ASN A 66 -2.53 4.57 -14.24
C ASN A 66 -3.78 3.68 -14.15
N GLU A 67 -4.54 3.50 -15.23
CA GLU A 67 -5.69 2.60 -15.27
C GLU A 67 -5.31 1.16 -14.88
N LYS A 68 -4.18 0.67 -15.39
CA LYS A 68 -3.66 -0.66 -15.04
C LYS A 68 -3.35 -0.77 -13.55
N ALA A 69 -2.70 0.23 -12.96
CA ALA A 69 -2.39 0.28 -11.54
C ALA A 69 -3.67 0.39 -10.67
N CYS A 70 -4.65 1.22 -11.07
CA CYS A 70 -5.96 1.28 -10.43
C CYS A 70 -6.63 -0.09 -10.37
N VAL A 71 -6.63 -0.83 -11.49
CA VAL A 71 -7.20 -2.18 -11.55
C VAL A 71 -6.51 -3.12 -10.58
N TYR A 72 -5.18 -3.08 -10.45
CA TYR A 72 -4.46 -3.90 -9.47
C TYR A 72 -4.87 -3.57 -8.05
N ILE A 73 -4.91 -2.29 -7.70
CA ILE A 73 -5.30 -1.86 -6.36
C ILE A 73 -6.73 -2.32 -6.04
N LEU A 74 -7.69 -2.03 -6.91
CA LEU A 74 -9.11 -2.39 -6.74
C LEU A 74 -9.33 -3.92 -6.69
N ALA A 75 -8.63 -4.68 -7.54
CA ALA A 75 -8.72 -6.14 -7.53
C ALA A 75 -8.15 -6.75 -6.24
N SER A 76 -7.18 -6.09 -5.63
CA SER A 76 -6.48 -6.55 -4.42
C SER A 76 -7.16 -6.19 -3.09
N MET A 77 -8.35 -5.60 -3.11
CA MET A 77 -9.11 -5.27 -1.91
C MET A 77 -10.46 -5.98 -1.86
N SER A 78 -11.11 -5.95 -0.70
CA SER A 78 -12.48 -6.44 -0.54
C SER A 78 -13.46 -5.67 -1.43
N ASP A 79 -14.56 -6.30 -1.83
CA ASP A 79 -15.51 -5.69 -2.77
C ASP A 79 -16.14 -4.40 -2.22
N VAL A 80 -16.34 -4.33 -0.91
CA VAL A 80 -16.83 -3.12 -0.22
C VAL A 80 -15.84 -1.97 -0.36
N LEU A 81 -14.55 -2.23 -0.18
CA LEU A 81 -13.51 -1.21 -0.35
C LEU A 81 -13.35 -0.85 -1.83
N ALA A 82 -13.34 -1.83 -2.73
CA ALA A 82 -13.24 -1.58 -4.16
C ALA A 82 -14.38 -0.68 -4.63
N LYS A 83 -15.61 -0.96 -4.21
CA LYS A 83 -16.79 -0.16 -4.55
C LYS A 83 -16.72 1.28 -4.04
N LYS A 84 -16.11 1.49 -2.86
CA LYS A 84 -15.92 2.82 -2.28
C LYS A 84 -14.91 3.66 -3.06
N HIS A 85 -13.93 3.04 -3.72
CA HIS A 85 -12.81 3.74 -4.37
C HIS A 85 -12.86 3.68 -5.91
N GLU A 86 -13.82 2.99 -6.52
CA GLU A 86 -13.91 2.82 -7.99
C GLU A 86 -14.10 4.13 -8.76
N SER A 87 -14.61 5.19 -8.11
CA SER A 87 -14.85 6.50 -8.71
C SER A 87 -13.64 7.44 -8.66
N LEU A 88 -12.57 7.07 -7.95
CA LEU A 88 -11.34 7.86 -7.89
C LEU A 88 -10.58 7.75 -9.20
N ALA A 89 -10.11 8.87 -9.73
CA ALA A 89 -9.56 8.96 -11.07
C ALA A 89 -8.14 8.39 -11.16
N THR A 90 -7.37 8.49 -10.06
CA THR A 90 -5.96 8.13 -10.06
C THR A 90 -5.60 7.12 -8.98
N THR A 91 -4.56 6.34 -9.28
CA THR A 91 -3.95 5.40 -8.35
C THR A 91 -3.50 6.10 -7.06
N LYS A 92 -2.97 7.33 -7.19
CA LYS A 92 -2.53 8.16 -6.08
C LYS A 92 -3.69 8.55 -5.16
N GLU A 93 -4.82 9.01 -5.70
CA GLU A 93 -6.02 9.31 -4.92
C GLU A 93 -6.54 8.10 -4.15
N ILE A 94 -6.55 6.91 -4.78
CA ILE A 94 -6.94 5.67 -4.10
C ILE A 94 -6.00 5.38 -2.94
N MET A 95 -4.69 5.44 -3.16
CA MET A 95 -3.69 5.18 -2.11
C MET A 95 -3.73 6.20 -0.97
N ASP A 96 -3.93 7.48 -1.29
CA ASP A 96 -4.05 8.54 -0.28
C ASP A 96 -5.32 8.37 0.55
N SER A 97 -6.45 7.99 -0.07
CA SER A 97 -7.70 7.68 0.63
C SER A 97 -7.53 6.49 1.59
N LEU A 98 -6.92 5.39 1.11
CA LEU A 98 -6.63 4.21 1.93
C LEU A 98 -5.67 4.54 3.08
N LYS A 99 -4.65 5.38 2.83
CA LYS A 99 -3.74 5.87 3.88
C LYS A 99 -4.48 6.73 4.91
N GLY A 100 -5.45 7.54 4.49
CA GLY A 100 -6.32 8.28 5.40
C GLY A 100 -7.17 7.36 6.28
N MET A 101 -7.70 6.27 5.71
CA MET A 101 -8.55 5.30 6.42
C MET A 101 -7.77 4.42 7.40
N PHE A 102 -6.63 3.88 6.96
CA PHE A 102 -5.90 2.82 7.69
C PHE A 102 -4.56 3.28 8.25
N GLY A 103 -4.00 4.39 7.78
CA GLY A 103 -2.69 4.86 8.21
C GLY A 103 -2.66 5.31 9.68
N GLN A 104 -3.76 5.83 10.22
CA GLN A 104 -3.87 6.13 11.65
C GLN A 104 -3.91 4.88 12.52
N LEU A 105 -4.56 3.82 12.04
CA LEU A 105 -4.59 2.53 12.73
C LEU A 105 -3.19 1.89 12.75
N GLU A 106 -2.50 1.88 11.59
CA GLU A 106 -1.11 1.43 11.47
C GLU A 106 -0.18 2.24 12.38
N TRP A 107 -0.32 3.56 12.41
CA TRP A 107 0.47 4.44 13.27
C TRP A 107 0.21 4.18 14.76
N SER A 108 -1.06 4.07 15.17
CA SER A 108 -1.44 3.81 16.55
C SER A 108 -0.91 2.46 17.04
N LEU A 109 -1.06 1.40 16.23
CA LEU A 109 -0.51 0.07 16.55
C LEU A 109 1.02 0.13 16.72
N ARG A 110 1.74 0.75 15.76
CA ARG A 110 3.18 0.95 15.91
C ARG A 110 3.56 1.72 17.18
N HIS A 111 2.77 2.74 17.55
CA HIS A 111 3.02 3.51 18.77
C HIS A 111 2.84 2.67 20.03
N GLU A 112 1.81 1.83 20.09
CA GLU A 112 1.58 0.93 21.22
C GLU A 112 2.70 -0.10 21.36
N GLU A 113 3.16 -0.67 20.25
CA GLU A 113 4.28 -1.61 20.20
C GLU A 113 5.60 -0.96 20.65
N ILE A 114 5.92 0.23 20.13
CA ILE A 114 7.10 1.01 20.56
C ILE A 114 7.01 1.34 22.04
N LYS A 115 5.84 1.77 22.51
CA LYS A 115 5.61 2.07 23.93
C LYS A 115 5.79 0.83 24.79
N TYR A 116 5.28 -0.33 24.37
CA TYR A 116 5.51 -1.60 25.06
C TYR A 116 7.01 -1.87 25.18
N ILE A 117 7.75 -1.86 24.06
CA ILE A 117 9.20 -2.11 24.05
C ILE A 117 9.93 -1.14 24.99
N TYR A 118 9.62 0.15 24.93
CA TYR A 118 10.27 1.17 25.73
C TYR A 118 9.97 1.03 27.24
N THR A 119 8.75 0.62 27.59
CA THR A 119 8.30 0.53 29.00
C THR A 119 8.49 -0.86 29.61
N LYS A 120 8.79 -1.87 28.78
CA LYS A 120 8.96 -3.26 29.22
C LYS A 120 10.31 -3.41 29.92
N HIS A 121 10.26 -3.47 31.25
CA HIS A 121 11.41 -3.85 32.05
C HIS A 121 11.50 -5.37 32.23
N MET A 122 12.71 -5.90 32.19
CA MET A 122 12.97 -7.28 32.57
C MET A 122 12.66 -7.46 34.05
N LYS A 123 11.95 -8.54 34.40
CA LYS A 123 11.65 -8.86 35.80
C LYS A 123 12.84 -9.57 36.44
N GLU A 124 13.10 -9.29 37.71
CA GLU A 124 14.14 -9.99 38.46
C GLU A 124 13.88 -11.50 38.46
N GLY A 125 14.93 -12.30 38.22
CA GLY A 125 14.84 -13.76 38.11
C GLY A 125 14.29 -14.31 36.79
N THR A 126 13.96 -13.46 35.79
CA THR A 126 13.54 -13.93 34.45
C THR A 126 14.72 -14.09 33.50
N SER A 127 14.56 -14.99 32.51
CA SER A 127 15.58 -15.26 31.50
C SER A 127 15.78 -14.09 30.55
N VAL A 128 17.03 -13.63 30.41
CA VAL A 128 17.42 -12.60 29.42
C VAL A 128 17.02 -13.02 28.01
N ARG A 129 17.20 -14.30 27.65
CA ARG A 129 16.87 -14.80 26.31
C ARG A 129 15.37 -14.68 26.03
N GLU A 130 14.52 -15.05 26.98
CA GLU A 130 13.07 -14.97 26.81
C GLU A 130 12.60 -13.51 26.72
N HIS A 131 13.18 -12.63 27.54
CA HIS A 131 12.90 -11.20 27.49
C HIS A 131 13.27 -10.58 26.14
N VAL A 132 14.45 -10.90 25.59
CA VAL A 132 14.88 -10.41 24.28
C VAL A 132 13.96 -10.95 23.16
N LEU A 133 13.57 -12.22 23.22
CA LEU A 133 12.65 -12.80 22.23
C LEU A 133 11.27 -12.12 22.25
N ASP A 134 10.73 -11.82 23.42
CA ASP A 134 9.50 -11.03 23.59
C ASP A 134 9.64 -9.65 22.94
N MET A 135 10.72 -8.92 23.24
CA MET A 135 10.96 -7.60 22.64
C MET A 135 11.14 -7.66 21.12
N MET A 136 11.80 -8.69 20.58
CA MET A 136 11.95 -8.86 19.13
C MET A 136 10.61 -9.11 18.42
N MET A 137 9.69 -9.85 19.06
CA MET A 137 8.36 -10.08 18.50
C MET A 137 7.60 -8.76 18.32
N HIS A 138 7.59 -7.91 19.35
CA HIS A 138 6.96 -6.59 19.32
C HIS A 138 7.67 -5.63 18.33
N PHE A 139 9.00 -5.73 18.23
CA PHE A 139 9.79 -4.91 17.30
C PHE A 139 9.41 -5.18 15.83
N ASN A 140 9.15 -6.44 15.45
CA ASN A 140 8.73 -6.80 14.09
C ASN A 140 7.35 -6.25 13.69
N ILE A 141 6.52 -5.86 14.66
CA ILE A 141 5.22 -5.23 14.43
C ILE A 141 5.38 -3.70 14.35
N ALA A 142 6.38 -3.16 15.06
CA ALA A 142 6.71 -1.74 15.07
C ALA A 142 7.46 -1.26 13.81
N GLU A 143 8.21 -2.12 13.11
CA GLU A 143 8.92 -1.84 11.85
C GLU A 143 8.00 -1.90 10.62
#